data_AF-A0A662CDB4-F1
#
_entry.id   AF-A0A662CDB4-F1
#
_cell.length_a   1.000
_cell.length_b   1.000
_cell.length_c   1.000
_cell.angle_alpha   90.00
_cell.angle_beta   90.00
_cell.angle_gamma   90.00
#
_symmetry.space_group_name_H-M   'P 1'
#
loop_
_entity.id
_entity.type
_entity.pdbx_description
1 polymer ?
#
loop_
_entity_poly.entity_id
_entity_poly.type
_entity_poly.pdbx_seq_one_letter_code
_entity_poly.pdbx_strand_id
1 'polypeptide(L)'
;TANVLNKVPKSIQPKMKNDLQEIWMAETRKEAEEAFDMFIEKYQAKYLKAVNCLKKDREDLLSFYGFPAEHRHHIRITNPIESTFATVRLRT
;
A
#
# COMPACT_ATOMS: atom_id res chain seq x y z
N THR A 1 -3.94 1.56 -2.91
CA THR A 1 -3.92 2.12 -1.54
C THR A 1 -5.26 2.67 -1.05
N ALA A 2 -6.21 3.03 -1.92
CA ALA A 2 -7.48 3.65 -1.54
C ALA A 2 -8.36 2.83 -0.56
N ASN A 3 -8.31 1.49 -0.62
CA ASN A 3 -9.15 0.63 0.22
C ASN A 3 -8.78 0.71 1.71
N VAL A 4 -7.48 0.79 2.03
CA VAL A 4 -6.97 0.92 3.41
C VAL A 4 -7.24 2.34 3.96
N LEU A 5 -7.01 3.38 3.13
CA LEU A 5 -7.21 4.78 3.52
C LEU A 5 -8.68 5.13 3.80
N ASN A 6 -9.64 4.45 3.16
CA ASN A 6 -11.07 4.62 3.43
C ASN A 6 -11.50 4.11 4.82
N LYS A 7 -10.66 3.34 5.51
CA LYS A 7 -10.95 2.82 6.86
C LYS A 7 -10.44 3.73 7.99
N VAL A 8 -9.83 4.86 7.66
CA VAL A 8 -9.25 5.81 8.62
C VAL A 8 -9.75 7.24 8.39
N PRO A 9 -9.81 8.09 9.42
CA PRO A 9 -10.25 9.47 9.30
C PRO A 9 -9.34 10.28 8.36
N LYS A 10 -9.92 11.22 7.61
CA LYS A 10 -9.21 12.04 6.61
C LYS A 10 -7.96 12.75 7.15
N SER A 11 -7.96 13.12 8.43
CA SER A 11 -6.82 13.78 9.08
C SER A 11 -5.55 12.91 9.16
N ILE A 12 -5.67 11.58 9.23
CA ILE A 12 -4.50 10.68 9.30
C ILE A 12 -4.14 10.08 7.94
N GLN A 13 -5.04 10.15 6.95
CA GLN A 13 -4.80 9.65 5.60
C GLN A 13 -3.51 10.14 4.94
N PRO A 14 -3.11 11.43 4.99
CA PRO A 14 -1.87 11.87 4.34
C PRO A 14 -0.63 11.22 4.96
N LYS A 15 -0.61 11.08 6.30
CA LYS A 15 0.49 10.43 7.02
C LYS A 15 0.54 8.94 6.71
N MET A 16 -0.61 8.27 6.84
CA MET A 16 -0.75 6.84 6.56
C MET A 16 -0.42 6.51 5.09
N LYS A 17 -0.75 7.39 4.15
CA LYS A 17 -0.38 7.25 2.73
C LYS A 17 1.13 7.26 2.54
N ASN A 18 1.85 8.13 3.26
CA ASN A 18 3.30 8.21 3.19
C ASN A 18 3.95 6.96 3.80
N ASP A 19 3.51 6.53 5.00
CA ASP A 19 4.01 5.29 5.61
C ASP A 19 3.73 4.06 4.72
N LEU A 20 2.55 3.99 4.08
CA LEU A 20 2.27 2.92 3.11
C LEU A 20 3.22 3.01 1.90
N GLN A 21 3.58 4.22 1.47
CA GLN A 21 4.47 4.45 0.34
C GLN A 21 5.87 3.90 0.58
N GLU A 22 6.36 4.02 1.79
CA GLU A 22 7.64 3.42 2.19
C GLU A 22 7.63 1.89 2.02
N ILE A 23 6.50 1.23 2.33
CA ILE A 23 6.37 -0.24 2.21
C ILE A 23 6.54 -0.71 0.76
N TRP A 24 5.91 -0.05 -0.22
CA TRP A 24 5.99 -0.51 -1.63
C TRP A 24 7.19 0.08 -2.38
N MET A 25 7.78 1.17 -1.90
CA MET A 25 9.00 1.76 -2.48
C MET A 25 10.28 1.05 -2.04
N ALA A 26 10.24 0.30 -0.93
CA ALA A 26 11.35 -0.51 -0.44
C ALA A 26 12.05 -1.32 -1.55
N GLU A 27 13.38 -1.33 -1.59
CA GLU A 27 14.12 -1.99 -2.67
C GLU A 27 14.08 -3.52 -2.54
N THR A 28 14.11 -4.01 -1.31
CA THR A 28 14.09 -5.44 -0.99
C THR A 28 12.82 -5.87 -0.27
N ARG A 29 12.50 -7.17 -0.38
CA ARG A 29 11.41 -7.79 0.38
C ARG A 29 11.58 -7.58 1.89
N LYS A 30 12.82 -7.65 2.37
CA LYS A 30 13.15 -7.52 3.80
C LYS A 30 12.84 -6.12 4.32
N GLU A 31 13.26 -5.08 3.60
CA GLU A 31 12.93 -3.69 3.94
C GLU A 31 11.42 -3.43 3.88
N ALA A 32 10.73 -4.03 2.92
CA ALA A 32 9.27 -3.93 2.84
C ALA A 32 8.60 -4.57 4.06
N GLU A 33 9.10 -5.71 4.54
CA GLU A 33 8.61 -6.38 5.74
C GLU A 33 8.91 -5.56 7.00
N GLU A 34 10.08 -4.94 7.12
CA GLU A 34 10.40 -4.05 8.24
C GLU A 34 9.50 -2.80 8.25
N ALA A 35 9.30 -2.16 7.10
CA ALA A 35 8.36 -1.04 6.96
C ALA A 35 6.92 -1.44 7.29
N PHE A 36 6.54 -2.68 6.95
CA PHE A 36 5.24 -3.22 7.28
C PHE A 36 5.04 -3.41 8.78
N ASP A 37 6.03 -3.96 9.47
CA ASP A 37 5.97 -4.15 10.93
C ASP A 37 5.91 -2.79 11.65
N MET A 38 6.73 -1.82 11.22
CA MET A 38 6.67 -0.44 11.73
C MET A 38 5.28 0.19 11.53
N PHE A 39 4.64 -0.05 10.38
CA PHE A 39 3.29 0.41 10.12
C PHE A 39 2.26 -0.23 11.07
N ILE A 40 2.37 -1.54 11.31
CA ILE A 40 1.53 -2.27 12.25
C ILE A 40 1.69 -1.67 13.65
N GLU A 41 2.90 -1.57 14.18
CA GLU A 41 3.13 -1.07 15.54
C GLU A 41 2.55 0.33 15.73
N LYS A 42 2.73 1.20 14.74
CA LYS A 42 2.28 2.60 14.77
C LYS A 42 0.76 2.76 14.71
N TYR A 43 0.06 1.89 13.97
CA TYR A 43 -1.37 2.07 13.67
C TYR A 43 -2.29 0.98 14.25
N GLN A 44 -1.77 -0.17 14.70
CA GLN A 44 -2.56 -1.29 15.22
C GLN A 44 -3.41 -0.88 16.43
N ALA A 45 -2.86 -0.10 17.35
CA ALA A 45 -3.55 0.31 18.57
C ALA A 45 -4.83 1.13 18.29
N LYS A 46 -4.87 1.89 17.19
CA LYS A 46 -5.95 2.85 16.89
C LYS A 46 -6.77 2.49 15.64
N TYR A 47 -6.20 1.74 14.71
CA TYR A 47 -6.76 1.46 13.39
C TYR A 47 -6.61 0.00 12.98
N LEU A 48 -6.98 -0.93 13.87
CA LEU A 48 -7.01 -2.38 13.62
C LEU A 48 -7.69 -2.78 12.29
N LYS A 49 -8.75 -2.08 11.85
CA LYS A 49 -9.44 -2.37 10.59
C LYS A 49 -8.56 -2.09 9.36
N ALA A 50 -7.79 -1.00 9.39
CA ALA A 50 -6.88 -0.65 8.31
C ALA A 50 -5.68 -1.61 8.27
N VAL A 51 -5.13 -1.92 9.44
CA VAL A 51 -4.03 -2.88 9.59
C VAL A 51 -4.43 -4.29 9.14
N ASN A 52 -5.61 -4.78 9.54
CA ASN A 52 -6.10 -6.09 9.10
C ASN A 52 -6.36 -6.17 7.59
N CYS A 53 -6.81 -5.08 6.97
CA CYS A 53 -6.94 -5.03 5.51
C CYS A 53 -5.56 -5.15 4.87
N LEU A 54 -4.61 -4.32 5.30
CA LEU A 54 -3.24 -4.36 4.81
C LEU A 54 -2.56 -5.73 5.03
N LYS A 55 -2.85 -6.39 6.17
CA LYS A 55 -2.35 -7.74 6.49
C LYS A 55 -2.92 -8.83 5.59
N LYS A 56 -4.18 -8.70 5.16
CA LYS A 56 -4.75 -9.57 4.12
C LYS A 56 -4.08 -9.37 2.77
N ASP A 57 -3.80 -8.12 2.42
CA ASP A 57 -3.16 -7.75 1.16
C ASP A 57 -1.63 -7.98 1.18
N ARG A 58 -1.04 -8.43 2.31
CA ARG A 58 0.41 -8.65 2.48
C ARG A 58 0.97 -9.64 1.45
N GLU A 59 0.27 -10.74 1.22
CA GLU A 59 0.76 -11.79 0.32
C GLU A 59 0.82 -11.30 -1.13
N ASP A 60 -0.19 -10.52 -1.55
CA ASP A 60 -0.27 -9.92 -2.87
C ASP A 60 0.82 -8.83 -3.06
N LEU A 61 0.99 -7.96 -2.05
CA LEU A 61 2.03 -6.92 -2.02
C LEU A 61 3.46 -7.51 -2.10
N LEU A 62 3.70 -8.66 -1.45
CA LEU A 62 5.02 -9.29 -1.39
C LEU A 62 5.30 -10.24 -2.56
N SER A 63 4.25 -10.72 -3.27
CA SER A 63 4.37 -11.61 -4.44
C SER A 63 5.21 -10.97 -5.55
N PHE A 64 5.14 -9.64 -5.65
CA PHE A 64 5.90 -8.84 -6.60
C PHE A 64 7.44 -8.94 -6.44
N TYR A 65 7.96 -9.19 -5.23
CA TYR A 65 9.40 -9.36 -5.02
C TYR A 65 9.95 -10.68 -5.62
N GLY A 66 9.08 -11.59 -6.08
CA GLY A 66 9.46 -12.77 -6.84
C GLY A 66 9.91 -12.48 -8.28
N PHE A 67 9.67 -11.28 -8.81
CA PHE A 67 10.06 -10.89 -10.17
C PHE A 67 11.44 -10.20 -10.19
N PRO A 68 12.19 -10.30 -11.32
CA PRO A 68 13.50 -9.67 -11.48
C PRO A 68 13.40 -8.14 -11.33
N ALA A 69 14.43 -7.55 -10.71
CA ALA A 69 14.45 -6.14 -10.29
C ALA A 69 14.18 -5.15 -11.44
N GLU A 70 14.56 -5.50 -12.67
CA GLU A 70 14.34 -4.71 -13.88
C GLU A 70 12.85 -4.44 -14.15
N HIS A 71 11.97 -5.38 -13.80
CA HIS A 71 10.53 -5.25 -14.00
C HIS A 71 9.86 -4.50 -12.84
N ARG A 72 10.58 -4.32 -11.72
CA ARG A 72 9.97 -3.76 -10.52
C ARG A 72 9.63 -2.27 -10.67
N HIS A 73 10.45 -1.54 -11.41
CA HIS A 73 10.16 -0.13 -11.66
C HIS A 73 8.83 0.06 -12.42
N HIS A 74 8.60 -0.75 -13.46
CA HIS A 74 7.38 -0.69 -14.29
C HIS A 74 6.11 -1.12 -13.57
N ILE A 75 6.19 -2.10 -12.67
CA ILE A 75 5.04 -2.57 -11.89
C ILE A 75 4.70 -1.60 -10.74
N ARG A 76 5.69 -0.86 -10.20
CA ARG A 76 5.44 0.19 -9.18
C ARG A 76 4.75 1.43 -9.73
N ILE A 77 4.92 1.72 -11.01
CA ILE A 77 4.31 2.86 -11.71
C ILE A 77 2.99 2.49 -12.39
N THR A 78 2.18 1.57 -11.85
CA THR A 78 0.83 1.23 -12.35
C THR A 78 -0.21 2.37 -12.22
N ASN A 79 0.17 3.58 -12.66
CA ASN A 79 -0.67 4.63 -13.21
C ASN A 79 -1.69 4.11 -14.27
N PRO A 80 -1.44 3.06 -15.08
CA PRO A 80 -2.46 2.51 -16.00
C PRO A 80 -3.72 1.94 -15.34
N ILE A 81 -3.65 1.36 -14.13
CA ILE A 81 -4.84 0.79 -13.47
C ILE A 81 -5.62 1.88 -12.73
N GLU A 82 -4.95 2.79 -12.01
CA GLU A 82 -5.64 3.90 -11.35
C GLU A 82 -6.21 4.95 -12.33
N SER A 83 -5.55 5.20 -13.47
CA SER A 83 -5.99 6.18 -14.47
C SER A 83 -7.24 5.73 -15.24
N THR A 84 -7.34 4.45 -15.57
CA THR A 84 -8.52 3.90 -16.28
C THR A 84 -9.75 3.81 -15.36
N PHE A 85 -9.60 3.46 -14.07
CA PHE A 85 -10.71 3.45 -13.11
C PHE A 85 -11.13 4.85 -12.63
N ALA A 86 -10.24 5.85 -12.64
CA ALA A 86 -10.59 7.23 -12.30
C ALA A 86 -11.66 7.81 -13.24
N THR A 87 -11.56 7.50 -14.54
CA THR A 87 -12.58 7.97 -15.50
C THR A 87 -13.91 7.25 -15.36
N VAL A 88 -13.97 6.02 -14.84
CA VAL A 88 -15.24 5.33 -14.56
C VAL A 88 -15.92 5.95 -13.33
N ARG A 89 -15.16 6.27 -12.27
CA ARG A 89 -15.68 6.90 -11.04
C ARG A 89 -16.12 8.36 -11.21
N LEU A 90 -15.70 9.04 -12.28
CA LEU A 90 -16.16 10.40 -12.60
C LEU A 90 -17.57 10.41 -13.21
N ARG A 91 -18.09 9.25 -13.62
CA ARG A 91 -19.33 9.10 -14.40
C ARG A 91 -20.46 8.44 -13.61
N THR A 92 -20.31 8.22 -12.31
CA THR A 92 -21.33 7.62 -11.42
C THR A 92 -21.34 8.38 -10.12
#